data_AF-A0A2V9JHY0-F1
#
_entry.id   AF-A0A2V9JHY0-F1
#
_cell.length_a   1.000
_cell.length_b   1.000
_cell.length_c   1.000
_cell.angle_alpha   90.00
_cell.angle_beta   90.00
_cell.angle_gamma   90.00
#
_symmetry.space_group_name_H-M   'P 1'
#
loop_
_entity.id
_entity.type
_entity.pdbx_description
1 polymer ?
#
loop_
_entity_poly.entity_id
_entity_poly.type
_entity_poly.pdbx_seq_one_letter_code
_entity_poly.pdbx_strand_id
1 'polypeptide(L)'
;VLWMGRDKDPYLEKTAAVLQKLGVPFEKLERTDLEKRFPQIHFDTVTWGVFEPKSGALMARRAVQAVTQEAIKNGVEYLDDAAESPSGKGKLKSVRTRSGMNLSAETYIFACGPWLPKLFPALLGKRIYPTRQEVFFFGTRPGDRRFAPPAMPAWIDFGAEMYGIPDLENRGFKVAPDRHGPAFDPDLGERVVTPERIQEARRFIRRRFPSLEEAPLLEARVCQYENTSNGDFLIDRHPEMENVWLVGGGSGHGFKHGPSLGDYVAQLVTTGGTVEPRFTLATKETVQKRSVY
;
A
#
# COMPACT_ATOMS: atom_id res chain seq x y z
N VAL A 1 12.27 9.31 -4.46
CA VAL A 1 11.01 9.13 -5.23
C VAL A 1 10.80 10.35 -6.11
N LEU A 2 10.40 10.16 -7.38
CA LEU A 2 10.07 11.25 -8.31
C LEU A 2 8.55 11.36 -8.47
N TRP A 3 8.01 12.53 -8.23
CA TRP A 3 6.60 12.87 -8.44
C TRP A 3 6.50 13.77 -9.67
N MET A 4 5.70 13.38 -10.66
CA MET A 4 5.60 14.05 -11.96
C MET A 4 4.31 14.88 -12.06
N GLY A 5 4.46 16.20 -12.23
CA GLY A 5 3.35 17.16 -12.24
C GLY A 5 3.06 17.78 -13.60
N ARG A 6 1.80 18.16 -13.81
CA ARG A 6 1.36 18.96 -14.98
C ARG A 6 1.44 20.45 -14.63
N ASP A 7 1.21 21.31 -15.63
CA ASP A 7 1.02 22.72 -15.36
C ASP A 7 -0.14 22.91 -14.38
N LYS A 8 0.09 23.71 -13.32
CA LYS A 8 -0.85 23.95 -12.21
C LYS A 8 -1.44 22.68 -11.61
N ASP A 9 -0.57 21.77 -11.15
CA ASP A 9 -0.96 20.54 -10.45
C ASP A 9 -1.19 20.81 -8.94
N PRO A 10 -2.44 21.00 -8.48
CA PRO A 10 -2.71 21.39 -7.10
C PRO A 10 -2.36 20.30 -6.10
N TYR A 11 -2.32 19.02 -6.52
CA TYR A 11 -1.97 17.92 -5.63
C TYR A 11 -0.47 17.94 -5.35
N LEU A 12 0.34 18.09 -6.40
CA LEU A 12 1.78 18.13 -6.25
C LEU A 12 2.24 19.42 -5.54
N GLU A 13 1.57 20.55 -5.78
CA GLU A 13 1.79 21.80 -5.02
C GLU A 13 1.52 21.62 -3.53
N LYS A 14 0.39 20.99 -3.15
CA LYS A 14 0.08 20.66 -1.75
C LYS A 14 1.12 19.72 -1.15
N THR A 15 1.57 18.72 -1.92
CA THR A 15 2.62 17.79 -1.50
C THR A 15 3.92 18.53 -1.19
N ALA A 16 4.39 19.39 -2.10
CA ALA A 16 5.59 20.20 -1.89
C ALA A 16 5.46 21.13 -0.67
N ALA A 17 4.30 21.75 -0.47
CA ALA A 17 4.04 22.61 0.69
C ALA A 17 4.09 21.81 2.01
N VAL A 18 3.55 20.59 2.05
CA VAL A 18 3.63 19.70 3.21
C VAL A 18 5.07 19.28 3.50
N LEU A 19 5.82 18.86 2.47
CA LEU A 19 7.24 18.49 2.61
C LEU A 19 8.06 19.66 3.16
N GLN A 20 7.84 20.87 2.63
CA GLN A 20 8.50 22.08 3.10
C GLN A 20 8.14 22.40 4.56
N LYS A 21 6.85 22.37 4.91
CA LYS A 21 6.37 22.62 6.28
C LYS A 21 6.98 21.65 7.29
N LEU A 22 7.15 20.38 6.90
CA LEU A 22 7.69 19.32 7.76
C LEU A 22 9.23 19.24 7.72
N GLY A 23 9.91 20.07 6.92
CA GLY A 23 11.37 20.02 6.77
C GLY A 23 11.89 18.74 6.12
N VAL A 24 11.05 18.03 5.35
CA VAL A 24 11.47 16.84 4.61
C VAL A 24 12.28 17.28 3.39
N PRO A 25 13.53 16.81 3.18
CA PRO A 25 14.34 17.22 2.04
C PRO A 25 13.72 16.81 0.70
N PHE A 26 13.52 17.78 -0.20
CA PHE A 26 13.10 17.55 -1.59
C PHE A 26 13.69 18.60 -2.53
N GLU A 27 13.73 18.28 -3.82
CA GLU A 27 14.07 19.20 -4.91
C GLU A 27 12.82 19.44 -5.77
N LYS A 28 12.55 20.69 -6.13
CA LYS A 28 11.63 21.00 -7.22
C LYS A 28 12.43 21.03 -8.52
N LEU A 29 12.01 20.26 -9.52
CA LEU A 29 12.68 20.13 -10.81
C LEU A 29 11.79 20.69 -11.90
N GLU A 30 12.33 21.61 -12.70
CA GLU A 30 11.66 22.07 -13.92
C GLU A 30 11.84 21.02 -15.04
N ARG A 31 11.07 21.15 -16.12
CA ARG A 31 11.11 20.21 -17.25
C ARG A 31 12.52 19.92 -17.76
N THR A 32 13.36 20.94 -17.90
CA THR A 32 14.73 20.81 -18.41
C THR A 32 15.62 19.99 -17.49
N ASP A 33 15.46 20.14 -16.17
CA ASP A 33 16.19 19.34 -15.18
C ASP A 33 15.74 17.88 -15.18
N LEU A 34 14.43 17.66 -15.34
CA LEU A 34 13.84 16.32 -15.46
C LEU A 34 14.40 15.56 -16.67
N GLU A 35 14.40 16.19 -17.84
CA GLU A 35 14.91 15.59 -19.09
C GLU A 35 16.41 15.31 -19.00
N LYS A 36 17.18 16.20 -18.36
CA LYS A 36 18.61 16.01 -18.16
C LYS A 36 18.92 14.87 -17.17
N ARG A 37 18.20 14.79 -16.05
CA ARG A 37 18.45 13.80 -14.99
C ARG A 37 17.88 12.43 -15.30
N PHE A 38 16.74 12.37 -15.99
CA PHE A 38 16.03 11.12 -16.28
C PHE A 38 15.72 10.99 -17.78
N PRO A 39 16.74 10.92 -18.64
CA PRO A 39 16.58 10.90 -20.10
C PRO A 39 15.84 9.65 -20.63
N GLN A 40 15.69 8.62 -19.80
CA GLN A 40 14.91 7.41 -20.10
C GLN A 40 13.39 7.62 -19.97
N ILE A 41 12.95 8.76 -19.43
CA ILE A 41 11.55 9.09 -19.21
C ILE A 41 11.10 10.09 -20.26
N HIS A 42 10.07 9.74 -21.03
CA HIS A 42 9.44 10.66 -21.97
C HIS A 42 8.33 11.45 -21.25
N PHE A 43 8.66 12.68 -20.86
CA PHE A 43 7.83 13.47 -19.95
C PHE A 43 6.54 14.03 -20.58
N ASP A 44 6.44 14.19 -21.91
CA ASP A 44 5.19 14.60 -22.60
C ASP A 44 4.48 15.79 -21.93
N THR A 45 3.31 15.60 -21.30
CA THR A 45 2.54 16.66 -20.63
C THR A 45 3.04 17.03 -19.23
N VAL A 46 4.05 16.34 -18.70
CA VAL A 46 4.70 16.67 -17.42
C VAL A 46 5.56 17.91 -17.61
N THR A 47 5.32 18.96 -16.84
CA THR A 47 6.04 20.23 -16.96
C THR A 47 7.02 20.47 -15.81
N TRP A 48 6.86 19.78 -14.69
CA TRP A 48 7.74 19.88 -13.53
C TRP A 48 7.60 18.64 -12.62
N GLY A 49 8.42 18.55 -11.58
CA GLY A 49 8.32 17.47 -10.60
C GLY A 49 8.88 17.81 -9.23
N VAL A 50 8.54 16.97 -8.25
CA VAL A 50 9.17 16.94 -6.92
C VAL A 50 10.03 15.70 -6.84
N PHE A 51 11.27 15.84 -6.40
CA PHE A 51 12.17 14.72 -6.18
C PHE A 51 12.56 14.63 -4.72
N GLU A 52 12.19 13.53 -4.07
CA GLU A 52 12.56 13.22 -2.69
C GLU A 52 13.77 12.27 -2.68
N PRO A 53 15.00 12.75 -2.43
CA PRO A 53 16.20 11.92 -2.50
C PRO A 53 16.32 10.90 -1.36
N LYS A 54 15.59 11.10 -0.26
CA LYS A 54 15.58 10.20 0.91
C LYS A 54 14.45 9.16 0.90
N SER A 55 13.54 9.26 -0.05
CA SER A 55 12.43 8.31 -0.23
C SER A 55 12.79 7.27 -1.28
N GLY A 56 12.25 6.06 -1.15
CA GLY A 56 12.57 4.95 -2.06
C GLY A 56 11.52 3.84 -2.10
N ALA A 57 11.97 2.62 -2.35
CA ALA A 57 11.16 1.42 -2.38
C ALA A 57 11.59 0.45 -1.28
N LEU A 58 10.64 -0.35 -0.79
CA LEU A 58 10.89 -1.41 0.19
C LEU A 58 10.65 -2.77 -0.45
N MET A 59 11.53 -3.73 -0.16
CA MET A 59 11.40 -5.11 -0.61
C MET A 59 10.37 -5.84 0.26
N ALA A 60 9.09 -5.63 -0.04
CA ALA A 60 7.99 -5.95 0.87
C ALA A 60 7.97 -7.40 1.39
N ARG A 61 8.16 -8.38 0.48
CA ARG A 61 8.25 -9.80 0.86
C ARG A 61 9.40 -10.06 1.85
N ARG A 62 10.59 -9.53 1.56
CA ARG A 62 11.78 -9.71 2.40
C ARG A 62 11.61 -9.03 3.76
N ALA A 63 11.00 -7.86 3.79
CA ALA A 63 10.73 -7.14 5.03
C ALA A 63 9.77 -7.91 5.94
N VAL A 64 8.67 -8.45 5.40
CA VAL A 64 7.75 -9.32 6.19
C VAL A 64 8.47 -10.56 6.69
N GLN A 65 9.22 -11.25 5.84
CA GLN A 65 10.01 -12.42 6.23
C GLN A 65 11.01 -12.10 7.35
N ALA A 66 11.72 -10.97 7.25
CA ALA A 66 12.68 -10.55 8.25
C ALA A 66 12.01 -10.27 9.60
N VAL A 67 10.90 -9.51 9.61
CA VAL A 67 10.17 -9.20 10.84
C VAL A 67 9.58 -10.46 11.48
N THR A 68 8.98 -11.35 10.70
CA THR A 68 8.44 -12.63 11.21
C THR A 68 9.55 -13.51 11.79
N GLN A 69 10.67 -13.64 11.09
CA GLN A 69 11.81 -14.43 11.59
C GLN A 69 12.38 -13.86 12.88
N GLU A 70 12.50 -12.53 12.97
CA GLU A 70 12.99 -11.88 14.18
C GLU A 70 11.99 -12.03 15.34
N ALA A 71 10.69 -11.90 15.08
CA ALA A 71 9.66 -12.14 16.10
C ALA A 71 9.74 -13.56 16.68
N ILE A 72 9.87 -14.58 15.83
CA ILE A 72 10.00 -15.98 16.26
C ILE A 72 11.27 -16.18 17.10
N LYS A 73 12.41 -15.60 16.69
CA LYS A 73 13.65 -15.67 17.48
C LYS A 73 13.51 -15.04 18.86
N ASN A 74 12.66 -14.02 19.00
CA ASN A 74 12.35 -13.36 20.26
C ASN A 74 11.21 -14.06 21.04
N GLY A 75 10.81 -15.28 20.64
CA GLY A 75 9.87 -16.12 21.38
C GLY A 75 8.39 -15.95 20.99
N VAL A 76 8.10 -15.24 19.89
CA VAL A 76 6.72 -15.20 19.36
C VAL A 76 6.37 -16.56 18.74
N GLU A 77 5.27 -17.16 19.21
CA GLU A 77 4.68 -18.33 18.58
C GLU A 77 4.01 -17.93 17.25
N TYR A 78 4.42 -18.57 16.15
CA TYR A 78 3.86 -18.36 14.83
C TYR A 78 3.02 -19.56 14.41
N LEU A 79 1.74 -19.33 14.14
CA LEU A 79 0.77 -20.33 13.70
C LEU A 79 0.30 -19.99 12.28
N ASP A 80 0.46 -20.93 11.35
CA ASP A 80 -0.12 -20.85 10.00
C ASP A 80 -1.54 -21.43 10.02
N ASP A 81 -2.49 -20.61 10.47
CA ASP A 81 -3.91 -20.96 10.56
C ASP A 81 -4.79 -19.71 10.38
N ALA A 82 -6.09 -19.90 10.22
CA ALA A 82 -7.08 -18.84 10.08
C ALA A 82 -7.94 -18.73 11.34
N ALA A 83 -8.04 -17.52 11.89
CA ALA A 83 -9.03 -17.21 12.92
C ALA A 83 -10.45 -17.26 12.34
N GLU A 84 -11.39 -17.81 13.09
CA GLU A 84 -12.83 -17.64 12.86
C GLU A 84 -13.28 -16.28 13.40
N SER A 85 -14.44 -15.78 12.91
CA SER A 85 -15.01 -14.52 13.39
C SER A 85 -15.29 -14.59 14.90
N PRO A 86 -14.75 -13.66 15.71
CA PRO A 86 -15.09 -13.60 17.12
C PRO A 86 -16.55 -13.18 17.30
N SER A 87 -17.17 -13.60 18.40
CA SER A 87 -18.57 -13.27 18.73
C SER A 87 -18.74 -13.02 20.23
N GLY A 88 -19.84 -12.34 20.60
CA GLY A 88 -20.16 -12.01 21.98
C GLY A 88 -19.89 -10.55 22.35
N LYS A 89 -20.01 -10.25 23.65
CA LYS A 89 -19.78 -8.93 24.25
C LYS A 89 -18.94 -9.05 25.52
N GLY A 90 -18.29 -7.96 25.92
CA GLY A 90 -17.39 -7.92 27.07
C GLY A 90 -16.01 -8.48 26.75
N LYS A 91 -15.33 -9.07 27.73
CA LYS A 91 -14.00 -9.68 27.53
C LYS A 91 -14.08 -10.96 26.70
N LEU A 92 -13.45 -10.96 25.52
CA LEU A 92 -13.32 -12.13 24.67
C LEU A 92 -12.41 -13.16 25.35
N LYS A 93 -12.90 -14.39 25.52
CA LYS A 93 -12.18 -15.46 26.24
C LYS A 93 -11.19 -16.21 25.36
N SER A 94 -11.59 -16.50 24.12
CA SER A 94 -10.78 -17.23 23.15
C SER A 94 -11.19 -16.90 21.72
N VAL A 95 -10.25 -17.10 20.78
CA VAL A 95 -10.52 -17.12 19.35
C VAL A 95 -10.34 -18.55 18.85
N ARG A 96 -11.38 -19.07 18.17
CA ARG A 96 -11.30 -20.37 17.52
C ARG A 96 -10.60 -20.25 16.18
N THR A 97 -9.76 -21.22 15.85
CA THR A 97 -9.11 -21.31 14.53
C THR A 97 -9.78 -22.36 13.66
N ARG A 98 -9.49 -22.32 12.36
CA ARG A 98 -10.06 -23.26 11.39
C ARG A 98 -9.61 -24.70 11.64
N SER A 99 -8.41 -24.91 12.17
CA SER A 99 -7.95 -26.25 12.60
C SER A 99 -8.65 -26.76 13.87
N GLY A 100 -9.42 -25.92 14.55
CA GLY A 100 -10.17 -26.27 15.76
C GLY A 100 -9.46 -25.91 17.07
N MET A 101 -8.33 -25.21 17.03
CA MET A 101 -7.68 -24.69 18.24
C MET A 101 -8.51 -23.56 18.86
N ASN A 102 -8.43 -23.41 20.18
CA ASN A 102 -8.97 -22.26 20.90
C ASN A 102 -7.80 -21.50 21.54
N LEU A 103 -7.53 -20.31 21.00
CA LEU A 103 -6.43 -19.47 21.47
C LEU A 103 -6.96 -18.48 22.51
N SER A 104 -6.47 -18.59 23.73
CA SER A 104 -6.82 -17.70 24.84
C SER A 104 -5.72 -16.66 25.05
N ALA A 105 -6.10 -15.39 25.13
CA ALA A 105 -5.22 -14.27 25.39
C ALA A 105 -5.93 -13.18 26.19
N GLU A 106 -5.14 -12.37 26.90
CA GLU A 106 -5.65 -11.19 27.60
C GLU A 106 -6.07 -10.09 26.61
N THR A 107 -5.42 -10.02 25.44
CA THR A 107 -5.70 -9.05 24.38
C THR A 107 -5.60 -9.71 23.00
N TYR A 108 -6.49 -9.33 22.09
CA TYR A 108 -6.51 -9.76 20.70
C TYR A 108 -6.33 -8.56 19.77
N ILE A 109 -5.45 -8.69 18.78
CA ILE A 109 -5.25 -7.67 17.74
C ILE A 109 -5.59 -8.30 16.40
N PHE A 110 -6.64 -7.80 15.76
CA PHE A 110 -7.03 -8.21 14.42
C PHE A 110 -6.39 -7.27 13.40
N ALA A 111 -5.27 -7.70 12.83
CA ALA A 111 -4.53 -7.02 11.76
C ALA A 111 -4.72 -7.71 10.40
N CYS A 112 -5.97 -8.09 10.08
CA CYS A 112 -6.27 -9.10 9.06
C CYS A 112 -6.48 -8.52 7.64
N GLY A 113 -6.04 -7.29 7.39
CA GLY A 113 -6.09 -6.70 6.06
C GLY A 113 -7.50 -6.79 5.41
N PRO A 114 -7.58 -7.15 4.11
CA PRO A 114 -8.84 -7.33 3.38
C PRO A 114 -9.87 -8.29 4.00
N TRP A 115 -9.47 -9.13 4.96
CA TRP A 115 -10.38 -10.05 5.68
C TRP A 115 -11.08 -9.42 6.89
N LEU A 116 -10.67 -8.23 7.35
CA LEU A 116 -11.34 -7.52 8.45
C LEU A 116 -12.87 -7.38 8.28
N PRO A 117 -13.41 -6.96 7.12
CA PRO A 117 -14.86 -6.91 6.91
C PRO A 117 -15.54 -8.29 6.91
N LYS A 118 -14.80 -9.38 6.69
CA LYS A 118 -15.35 -10.75 6.81
C LYS A 118 -15.33 -11.25 8.25
N LEU A 119 -14.31 -10.91 9.02
CA LEU A 119 -14.23 -11.25 10.44
C LEU A 119 -15.23 -10.46 11.29
N PHE A 120 -15.51 -9.21 10.92
CA PHE A 120 -16.44 -8.32 11.61
C PHE A 120 -17.52 -7.76 10.66
N PRO A 121 -18.41 -8.59 10.09
CA PRO A 121 -19.32 -8.16 9.02
C PRO A 121 -20.32 -7.08 9.45
N ALA A 122 -20.85 -7.18 10.68
CA ALA A 122 -21.77 -6.18 11.21
C ALA A 122 -21.10 -4.80 11.43
N LEU A 123 -19.83 -4.79 11.82
CA LEU A 123 -19.10 -3.58 12.17
C LEU A 123 -18.38 -2.97 10.96
N LEU A 124 -17.63 -3.78 10.22
CA LEU A 124 -16.68 -3.34 9.20
C LEU A 124 -17.13 -3.64 7.77
N GLY A 125 -18.14 -4.50 7.57
CA GLY A 125 -18.60 -4.90 6.23
C GLY A 125 -19.07 -3.76 5.33
N LYS A 126 -19.44 -2.61 5.92
CA LYS A 126 -19.79 -1.38 5.19
C LYS A 126 -18.77 -0.25 5.37
N ARG A 127 -17.62 -0.48 5.99
CA ARG A 127 -16.61 0.56 6.34
C ARG A 127 -15.22 0.29 5.77
N ILE A 128 -14.92 -0.98 5.48
CA ILE A 128 -13.71 -1.41 4.80
C ILE A 128 -14.09 -2.04 3.47
N TYR A 129 -13.50 -1.55 2.39
CA TYR A 129 -13.82 -1.95 1.02
C TYR A 129 -12.59 -2.58 0.35
N PRO A 130 -12.49 -3.91 0.36
CA PRO A 130 -11.48 -4.62 -0.42
C PRO A 130 -11.63 -4.35 -1.92
N THR A 131 -10.54 -3.93 -2.56
CA THR A 131 -10.50 -3.70 -4.02
C THR A 131 -9.34 -4.44 -4.65
N ARG A 132 -9.59 -4.92 -5.87
CA ARG A 132 -8.62 -5.61 -6.70
C ARG A 132 -7.61 -4.61 -7.25
N GLN A 133 -6.33 -4.96 -7.18
CA GLN A 133 -5.25 -4.17 -7.75
C GLN A 133 -4.37 -5.05 -8.64
N GLU A 134 -3.85 -4.51 -9.73
CA GLU A 134 -3.00 -5.28 -10.66
C GLU A 134 -1.66 -4.59 -10.86
N VAL A 135 -0.59 -5.37 -10.79
CA VAL A 135 0.78 -4.86 -10.92
C VAL A 135 1.55 -5.69 -11.95
N PHE A 136 2.40 -5.04 -12.72
CA PHE A 136 3.12 -5.63 -13.85
C PHE A 136 4.61 -5.34 -13.75
N PHE A 137 5.43 -6.31 -14.15
CA PHE A 137 6.88 -6.20 -14.20
C PHE A 137 7.37 -6.51 -15.61
N PHE A 138 8.06 -5.56 -16.22
CA PHE A 138 8.57 -5.65 -17.58
C PHE A 138 10.09 -5.77 -17.59
N GLY A 139 10.61 -6.66 -18.44
CA GLY A 139 12.03 -6.94 -18.54
C GLY A 139 12.78 -5.82 -19.26
N THR A 140 13.77 -5.26 -18.59
CA THR A 140 14.71 -4.33 -19.22
C THR A 140 15.68 -5.14 -20.10
N ARG A 141 16.33 -4.48 -21.07
CA ARG A 141 17.34 -5.16 -21.89
C ARG A 141 18.53 -5.59 -21.01
N PRO A 142 19.14 -6.76 -21.25
CA PRO A 142 20.32 -7.17 -20.50
C PRO A 142 21.40 -6.07 -20.50
N GLY A 143 21.89 -5.72 -19.31
CA GLY A 143 22.90 -4.67 -19.13
C GLY A 143 22.39 -3.22 -19.19
N ASP A 144 21.11 -2.98 -19.48
CA ASP A 144 20.54 -1.63 -19.49
C ASP A 144 20.24 -1.14 -18.07
N ARG A 145 21.20 -0.38 -17.53
CA ARG A 145 21.13 0.15 -16.16
C ARG A 145 20.29 1.42 -16.02
N ARG A 146 19.74 1.97 -17.11
CA ARG A 146 18.95 3.23 -17.06
C ARG A 146 17.66 3.08 -16.25
N PHE A 147 17.13 1.86 -16.14
CA PHE A 147 15.90 1.55 -15.41
C PHE A 147 16.14 0.96 -14.03
N ALA A 148 17.37 1.02 -13.51
CA ALA A 148 17.74 0.53 -12.19
C ALA A 148 18.26 1.67 -11.30
N PRO A 149 18.26 1.54 -9.96
CA PRO A 149 18.95 2.49 -9.09
C PRO A 149 20.46 2.51 -9.35
N PRO A 150 21.12 3.68 -9.21
CA PRO A 150 20.55 4.97 -8.85
C PRO A 150 20.00 5.76 -10.06
N ALA A 151 20.12 5.26 -11.30
CA ALA A 151 19.75 5.99 -12.51
C ALA A 151 18.25 6.30 -12.62
N MET A 152 17.41 5.49 -11.98
CA MET A 152 15.97 5.70 -11.93
C MET A 152 15.43 5.57 -10.50
N PRO A 153 14.69 6.57 -9.99
CA PRO A 153 13.99 6.44 -8.73
C PRO A 153 12.66 5.70 -8.91
N ALA A 154 12.07 5.24 -7.80
CA ALA A 154 10.64 4.98 -7.79
C ALA A 154 9.89 6.28 -8.15
N TRP A 155 8.77 6.16 -8.85
CA TRP A 155 8.12 7.30 -9.47
C TRP A 155 6.60 7.19 -9.41
N ILE A 156 5.94 8.35 -9.42
CA ILE A 156 4.48 8.48 -9.41
C ILE A 156 4.09 9.53 -10.45
N ASP A 157 3.10 9.19 -11.26
CA ASP A 157 2.43 10.05 -12.23
C ASP A 157 0.92 10.07 -11.94
N PHE A 158 0.49 11.04 -11.13
CA PHE A 158 -0.93 11.21 -10.78
C PHE A 158 -1.80 11.63 -11.96
N GLY A 159 -1.30 12.51 -12.82
CA GLY A 159 -2.06 12.91 -14.01
C GLY A 159 -2.26 11.77 -15.03
N ALA A 160 -1.57 10.65 -14.87
CA ALA A 160 -1.81 9.41 -15.62
C ALA A 160 -2.33 8.27 -14.73
N GLU A 161 -2.57 8.52 -13.44
CA GLU A 161 -2.98 7.54 -12.42
C GLU A 161 -2.07 6.29 -12.43
N MET A 162 -0.76 6.47 -12.45
CA MET A 162 0.22 5.38 -12.55
C MET A 162 1.39 5.61 -11.60
N TYR A 163 1.88 4.53 -11.00
CA TYR A 163 3.13 4.54 -10.24
C TYR A 163 4.01 3.37 -10.63
N GLY A 164 5.29 3.47 -10.29
CA GLY A 164 6.23 2.41 -10.58
C GLY A 164 7.49 2.46 -9.74
N ILE A 165 8.23 1.38 -9.88
CA ILE A 165 9.51 1.16 -9.21
C ILE A 165 10.49 0.74 -10.31
N PRO A 166 11.73 1.24 -10.28
CA PRO A 166 12.78 0.76 -11.18
C PRO A 166 12.96 -0.75 -11.04
N ASP A 167 13.72 -1.34 -11.95
CA ASP A 167 14.19 -2.71 -11.81
C ASP A 167 15.04 -2.83 -10.54
N LEU A 168 14.52 -3.60 -9.58
CA LEU A 168 15.17 -3.94 -8.32
C LEU A 168 15.46 -5.42 -8.29
N GLU A 169 16.73 -5.78 -8.09
CA GLU A 169 17.20 -7.18 -8.00
C GLU A 169 16.83 -8.02 -9.25
N ASN A 170 16.83 -7.40 -10.43
CA ASN A 170 16.49 -8.02 -11.72
C ASN A 170 15.06 -8.60 -11.78
N ARG A 171 14.14 -8.07 -10.98
CA ARG A 171 12.73 -8.48 -11.00
C ARG A 171 11.96 -7.83 -12.16
N GLY A 172 12.53 -6.80 -12.77
CA GLY A 172 11.93 -6.03 -13.85
C GLY A 172 11.38 -4.69 -13.41
N PHE A 173 11.16 -3.82 -14.40
CA PHE A 173 10.56 -2.50 -14.25
C PHE A 173 9.09 -2.63 -13.85
N LYS A 174 8.73 -2.17 -12.65
CA LYS A 174 7.37 -2.28 -12.14
C LYS A 174 6.52 -1.09 -12.57
N VAL A 175 5.32 -1.36 -13.06
CA VAL A 175 4.26 -0.38 -13.29
C VAL A 175 2.92 -0.89 -12.76
N ALA A 176 2.12 0.01 -12.19
CA ALA A 176 0.80 -0.28 -11.68
C ALA A 176 -0.12 0.95 -11.78
N PRO A 177 -1.41 0.77 -12.09
CA PRO A 177 -2.38 1.84 -11.94
C PRO A 177 -2.56 2.26 -10.48
N ASP A 178 -2.71 3.56 -10.23
CA ASP A 178 -2.96 4.16 -8.92
C ASP A 178 -4.43 4.58 -8.78
N ARG A 179 -5.34 3.60 -8.81
CA ARG A 179 -6.77 3.86 -8.62
C ARG A 179 -7.46 2.66 -7.98
N HIS A 180 -8.66 2.88 -7.44
CA HIS A 180 -9.46 1.76 -6.95
C HIS A 180 -9.90 0.86 -8.11
N GLY A 181 -9.54 -0.42 -8.06
CA GLY A 181 -10.14 -1.43 -8.93
C GLY A 181 -11.49 -1.90 -8.41
N PRO A 182 -12.10 -2.89 -9.07
CA PRO A 182 -13.39 -3.44 -8.66
C PRO A 182 -13.33 -4.05 -7.25
N ALA A 183 -14.51 -4.20 -6.63
CA ALA A 183 -14.64 -4.93 -5.37
C ALA A 183 -14.01 -6.33 -5.49
N PHE A 184 -13.34 -6.77 -4.42
CA PHE A 184 -12.61 -8.04 -4.43
C PHE A 184 -12.96 -8.86 -3.20
N ASP A 185 -13.41 -10.10 -3.41
CA ASP A 185 -13.50 -11.06 -2.33
C ASP A 185 -12.11 -11.65 -2.05
N PRO A 186 -11.51 -11.46 -0.87
CA PRO A 186 -10.16 -11.95 -0.59
C PRO A 186 -10.02 -13.50 -0.54
N ASP A 187 -11.12 -14.24 -0.34
CA ASP A 187 -11.13 -15.71 -0.36
C ASP A 187 -11.39 -16.27 -1.76
N LEU A 188 -12.32 -15.65 -2.50
CA LEU A 188 -12.86 -16.22 -3.75
C LEU A 188 -12.37 -15.51 -5.02
N GLY A 189 -11.76 -14.33 -4.87
CA GLY A 189 -11.36 -13.50 -6.01
C GLY A 189 -10.25 -14.14 -6.84
N GLU A 190 -10.47 -14.21 -8.16
CA GLU A 190 -9.49 -14.74 -9.10
C GLU A 190 -8.21 -13.88 -9.10
N ARG A 191 -7.03 -14.51 -9.09
CA ARG A 191 -5.73 -13.81 -9.04
C ARG A 191 -4.96 -13.82 -10.36
N VAL A 192 -5.69 -14.01 -11.47
CA VAL A 192 -5.18 -13.91 -12.84
C VAL A 192 -5.47 -12.50 -13.36
N VAL A 193 -4.46 -11.80 -13.86
CA VAL A 193 -4.60 -10.45 -14.43
C VAL A 193 -5.39 -10.46 -15.75
N THR A 194 -6.02 -9.35 -16.10
CA THR A 194 -6.81 -9.29 -17.35
C THR A 194 -5.99 -8.75 -18.53
N PRO A 195 -6.24 -9.21 -19.77
CA PRO A 195 -5.58 -8.68 -20.97
C PRO A 195 -5.73 -7.16 -21.10
N GLU A 196 -6.87 -6.59 -20.73
CA GLU A 196 -7.15 -5.15 -20.82
C GLU A 196 -6.21 -4.34 -19.92
N ARG A 197 -5.91 -4.84 -18.72
CA ARG A 197 -4.99 -4.19 -17.77
C ARG A 197 -3.53 -4.30 -18.20
N ILE A 198 -3.14 -5.43 -18.80
CA ILE A 198 -1.83 -5.56 -19.45
C ILE A 198 -1.70 -4.53 -20.59
N GLN A 199 -2.73 -4.39 -21.43
CA GLN A 199 -2.73 -3.43 -22.52
C GLN A 199 -2.70 -1.98 -22.04
N GLU A 200 -3.35 -1.69 -20.92
CA GLU A 200 -3.27 -0.39 -20.28
C GLU A 200 -1.84 -0.05 -19.83
N ALA A 201 -1.18 -0.98 -19.13
CA ALA A 201 0.22 -0.83 -18.73
C ALA A 201 1.13 -0.64 -19.95
N ARG A 202 0.92 -1.42 -21.02
CA ARG A 202 1.64 -1.30 -22.30
C ARG A 202 1.48 0.08 -22.94
N ARG A 203 0.25 0.62 -22.99
CA ARG A 203 -0.01 1.97 -23.53
C ARG A 203 0.72 3.03 -22.72
N PHE A 204 0.70 2.93 -21.40
CA PHE A 204 1.43 3.86 -20.54
C PHE A 204 2.95 3.75 -20.75
N ILE A 205 3.50 2.54 -20.80
CA ILE A 205 4.93 2.31 -21.09
C ILE A 205 5.32 2.89 -22.43
N ARG A 206 4.59 2.62 -23.51
CA ARG A 206 4.87 3.19 -24.84
C ARG A 206 4.97 4.72 -24.79
N ARG A 207 4.08 5.38 -24.03
CA ARG A 207 4.04 6.84 -23.90
C ARG A 207 5.15 7.40 -23.01
N ARG A 208 5.41 6.80 -21.85
CA ARG A 208 6.29 7.36 -20.80
C ARG A 208 7.69 6.76 -20.78
N PHE A 209 7.86 5.54 -21.27
CA PHE A 209 9.11 4.79 -21.30
C PHE A 209 9.27 4.08 -22.66
N PRO A 210 9.37 4.83 -23.78
CA PRO A 210 9.29 4.25 -25.13
C PRO A 210 10.37 3.19 -25.41
N SER A 211 11.55 3.25 -24.77
CA SER A 211 12.56 2.20 -24.93
C SER A 211 12.19 0.85 -24.32
N LEU A 212 11.10 0.78 -23.54
CA LEU A 212 10.51 -0.42 -22.97
C LEU A 212 9.23 -0.87 -23.68
N GLU A 213 8.85 -0.25 -24.81
CA GLU A 213 7.62 -0.59 -25.55
C GLU A 213 7.51 -2.11 -25.82
N GLU A 214 8.61 -2.70 -26.30
CA GLU A 214 8.74 -4.13 -26.62
C GLU A 214 9.30 -4.98 -25.47
N ALA A 215 9.42 -4.44 -24.26
CA ALA A 215 9.94 -5.18 -23.11
C ALA A 215 9.06 -6.41 -22.80
N PRO A 216 9.59 -7.62 -22.56
CA PRO A 216 8.75 -8.77 -22.21
C PRO A 216 8.04 -8.54 -20.88
N LEU A 217 6.80 -9.01 -20.74
CA LEU A 217 6.12 -9.08 -19.44
C LEU A 217 6.70 -10.27 -18.67
N LEU A 218 7.44 -10.01 -17.59
CA LEU A 218 8.09 -11.05 -16.79
C LEU A 218 7.17 -11.61 -15.72
N GLU A 219 6.42 -10.73 -15.07
CA GLU A 219 5.54 -11.08 -13.95
C GLU A 219 4.32 -10.16 -13.95
N ALA A 220 3.16 -10.72 -13.60
CA ALA A 220 1.97 -9.96 -13.29
C ALA A 220 1.33 -10.52 -12.02
N ARG A 221 0.75 -9.67 -11.19
CA ARG A 221 0.11 -10.07 -9.93
C ARG A 221 -1.17 -9.31 -9.67
N VAL A 222 -2.13 -10.00 -9.07
CA VAL A 222 -3.29 -9.40 -8.44
C VAL A 222 -2.99 -9.20 -6.95
N CYS A 223 -3.15 -7.97 -6.48
CA CYS A 223 -3.03 -7.53 -5.10
C CYS A 223 -4.39 -7.01 -4.60
N GLN A 224 -4.45 -6.63 -3.32
CA GLN A 224 -5.64 -6.10 -2.67
C GLN A 224 -5.32 -4.81 -1.94
N TYR A 225 -6.19 -3.82 -2.07
CA TYR A 225 -6.29 -2.74 -1.09
C TYR A 225 -7.47 -3.01 -0.18
N GLU A 226 -7.37 -2.62 1.08
CA GLU A 226 -8.47 -2.55 2.05
C GLU A 226 -8.74 -1.08 2.39
N ASN A 227 -9.71 -0.48 1.70
CA ASN A 227 -9.92 0.96 1.75
C ASN A 227 -10.91 1.36 2.83
N THR A 228 -10.62 2.44 3.55
CA THR A 228 -11.59 3.14 4.39
C THR A 228 -12.25 4.29 3.61
N SER A 229 -13.34 4.86 4.14
CA SER A 229 -14.04 5.98 3.51
C SER A 229 -13.16 7.22 3.31
N ASN A 230 -12.19 7.44 4.20
CA ASN A 230 -11.31 8.61 4.22
C ASN A 230 -9.85 8.31 3.83
N GLY A 231 -9.48 7.03 3.69
CA GLY A 231 -8.11 6.63 3.32
C GLY A 231 -7.11 6.58 4.48
N ASP A 232 -7.54 6.91 5.69
CA ASP A 232 -6.76 6.77 6.91
C ASP A 232 -6.87 5.35 7.48
N PHE A 233 -5.88 4.94 8.26
CA PHE A 233 -5.90 3.68 9.01
C PHE A 233 -7.12 3.56 9.92
N LEU A 234 -7.54 2.34 10.21
CA LEU A 234 -8.39 1.99 11.33
C LEU A 234 -7.49 1.43 12.44
N ILE A 235 -7.42 2.12 13.57
CA ILE A 235 -6.74 1.66 14.78
C ILE A 235 -7.67 2.00 15.93
N ASP A 236 -8.40 1.03 16.46
CA ASP A 236 -9.34 1.28 17.55
C ASP A 236 -9.69 0.00 18.31
N ARG A 237 -10.35 0.12 19.46
CA ARG A 237 -10.95 -1.00 20.16
C ARG A 237 -12.31 -1.34 19.56
N HIS A 238 -12.68 -2.62 19.62
CA HIS A 238 -14.02 -3.06 19.27
C HIS A 238 -15.03 -2.47 20.29
N PRO A 239 -16.14 -1.88 19.83
CA PRO A 239 -17.06 -1.14 20.72
C PRO A 239 -17.77 -2.03 21.75
N GLU A 240 -17.90 -3.33 21.47
CA GLU A 240 -18.56 -4.29 22.35
C GLU A 240 -17.61 -5.34 22.96
N MET A 241 -16.33 -5.37 22.56
CA MET A 241 -15.38 -6.38 23.03
C MET A 241 -14.14 -5.70 23.62
N GLU A 242 -14.03 -5.71 24.95
CA GLU A 242 -13.15 -4.83 25.74
C GLU A 242 -11.66 -5.00 25.42
N ASN A 243 -11.26 -6.22 25.04
CA ASN A 243 -9.88 -6.62 24.80
C ASN A 243 -9.58 -6.94 23.33
N VAL A 244 -10.41 -6.45 22.40
CA VAL A 244 -10.23 -6.65 20.96
C VAL A 244 -9.85 -5.33 20.30
N TRP A 245 -8.71 -5.33 19.61
CA TRP A 245 -8.23 -4.23 18.78
C TRP A 245 -8.42 -4.54 17.30
N LEU A 246 -8.80 -3.52 16.55
CA LEU A 246 -8.94 -3.53 15.10
C LEU A 246 -7.82 -2.68 14.51
N VAL A 247 -6.97 -3.27 13.67
CA VAL A 247 -5.85 -2.58 13.02
C VAL A 247 -5.88 -2.88 11.52
N GLY A 248 -6.07 -1.87 10.69
CA GLY A 248 -6.13 -2.05 9.25
C GLY A 248 -6.47 -0.77 8.51
N GLY A 249 -7.22 -0.88 7.41
CA GLY A 249 -7.60 0.29 6.61
C GLY A 249 -6.40 0.92 5.89
N GLY A 250 -5.40 0.12 5.52
CA GLY A 250 -4.16 0.61 4.91
C GLY A 250 -4.34 1.33 3.57
N SER A 251 -5.52 1.23 2.94
CA SER A 251 -6.00 2.10 1.86
C SER A 251 -5.00 2.34 0.72
N GLY A 252 -4.24 1.29 0.37
CA GLY A 252 -3.24 1.25 -0.70
C GLY A 252 -1.84 1.75 -0.33
N HIS A 253 -1.63 2.22 0.90
CA HIS A 253 -0.41 2.93 1.24
C HIS A 253 0.23 2.50 2.58
N GLY A 254 -0.37 1.52 3.27
CA GLY A 254 0.03 1.09 4.62
C GLY A 254 1.42 0.46 4.76
N PHE A 255 1.96 -0.19 3.73
CA PHE A 255 3.21 -0.95 3.86
C PHE A 255 4.40 -0.10 4.36
N LYS A 256 4.55 1.13 3.84
CA LYS A 256 5.64 2.03 4.22
C LYS A 256 5.58 2.49 5.69
N HIS A 257 4.41 2.37 6.32
CA HIS A 257 4.17 2.76 7.70
C HIS A 257 4.37 1.60 8.68
N GLY A 258 4.55 0.36 8.19
CA GLY A 258 4.55 -0.87 9.01
C GLY A 258 5.36 -0.77 10.31
N PRO A 259 6.65 -0.38 10.27
CA PRO A 259 7.46 -0.24 11.49
C PRO A 259 6.85 0.75 12.51
N SER A 260 6.59 1.99 12.09
CA SER A 260 6.04 3.02 12.99
C SER A 260 4.61 2.71 13.44
N LEU A 261 3.79 2.08 12.60
CA LEU A 261 2.44 1.63 12.95
C LEU A 261 2.51 0.52 14.01
N GLY A 262 3.46 -0.41 13.87
CA GLY A 262 3.70 -1.48 14.84
C GLY A 262 4.08 -0.94 16.21
N ASP A 263 5.06 -0.03 16.27
CA ASP A 263 5.48 0.64 17.51
C ASP A 263 4.31 1.37 18.18
N TYR A 264 3.55 2.12 17.39
CA TYR A 264 2.40 2.88 17.86
C TYR A 264 1.31 1.97 18.45
N VAL A 265 0.95 0.88 17.76
CA VAL A 265 -0.04 -0.09 18.26
C VAL A 265 0.48 -0.82 19.50
N ALA A 266 1.75 -1.24 19.50
CA ALA A 266 2.37 -1.92 20.63
C ALA A 266 2.33 -1.02 21.88
N GLN A 267 2.66 0.26 21.74
CA GLN A 267 2.57 1.23 22.83
C GLN A 267 1.14 1.37 23.37
N LEU A 268 0.15 1.55 22.48
CA LEU A 268 -1.27 1.68 22.87
C LEU A 268 -1.79 0.45 23.62
N VAL A 269 -1.36 -0.75 23.20
CA VAL A 269 -1.81 -2.01 23.80
C VAL A 269 -1.13 -2.30 25.13
N THR A 270 0.18 -2.03 25.24
CA THR A 270 0.97 -2.42 26.43
C THR A 270 1.00 -1.35 27.50
N THR A 271 0.97 -0.08 27.13
CA THR A 271 1.08 1.05 28.08
C THR A 271 -0.18 1.91 28.15
N GLY A 272 -1.17 1.66 27.28
CA GLY A 272 -2.32 2.52 27.11
C GLY A 272 -1.99 3.78 26.30
N GLY A 273 -2.92 4.74 26.31
CA GLY A 273 -2.78 6.00 25.58
C GLY A 273 -4.04 6.37 24.80
N THR A 274 -4.01 7.54 24.19
CA THR A 274 -5.11 8.03 23.36
C THR A 274 -4.86 7.65 21.91
N VAL A 275 -5.83 6.98 21.30
CA VAL A 275 -5.83 6.75 19.87
C VAL A 275 -5.94 8.09 19.14
N GLU A 276 -5.01 8.35 18.23
CA GLU A 276 -5.07 9.41 17.23
C GLU A 276 -6.48 9.48 16.61
N PRO A 277 -7.25 10.56 16.85
CA PRO A 277 -8.65 10.65 16.47
C PRO A 277 -8.95 10.28 15.01
N ARG A 278 -8.05 10.61 14.08
CA ARG A 278 -8.23 10.31 12.64
C ARG A 278 -8.25 8.80 12.33
N PHE A 279 -7.69 7.96 13.20
CA PHE A 279 -7.62 6.51 13.03
C PHE A 279 -8.74 5.75 13.73
N THR A 280 -9.56 6.44 14.54
CA THR A 280 -10.67 5.83 15.27
C THR A 280 -11.76 5.29 14.35
N LEU A 281 -12.51 4.29 14.82
CA LEU A 281 -13.64 3.70 14.13
C LEU A 281 -14.72 4.73 13.79
N ALA A 282 -14.91 5.72 14.65
CA ALA A 282 -15.92 6.78 14.48
C ALA A 282 -15.73 7.59 13.18
N THR A 283 -14.51 7.66 12.66
CA THR A 283 -14.21 8.37 11.41
C THR A 283 -14.46 7.54 10.14
N LYS A 284 -14.78 6.25 10.30
CA LYS A 284 -14.94 5.31 9.17
C LYS A 284 -16.41 5.24 8.78
N GLU A 285 -16.77 6.14 7.87
CA GLU A 285 -18.11 6.24 7.31
C GLU A 285 -18.47 5.03 6.43
N THR A 286 -19.76 4.86 6.16
CA THR A 286 -20.26 3.78 5.30
C THR A 286 -20.38 4.14 3.83
N VAL A 287 -19.97 5.35 3.46
CA VAL A 287 -19.98 5.84 2.09
C VAL A 287 -18.56 6.27 1.73
N GLN A 288 -18.05 5.72 0.63
CA GLN A 288 -16.74 6.10 0.12
C GLN A 288 -16.88 7.34 -0.76
N LYS A 289 -16.41 8.50 -0.29
CA LYS A 289 -16.31 9.73 -1.10
C LYS A 289 -14.86 10.05 -1.55
N ARG A 290 -13.91 9.15 -1.25
CA ARG A 290 -12.51 9.33 -1.59
C ARG A 290 -12.23 8.93 -3.04
N SER A 291 -11.62 9.84 -3.78
CA SER A 291 -10.88 9.51 -5.00
C SER A 291 -9.44 9.18 -4.62
N VAL A 292 -8.91 8.09 -5.19
CA VAL A 292 -7.45 7.93 -5.31
C VAL A 292 -7.11 8.65 -6.61
N TYR A 293 -6.26 9.66 -6.51
CA TYR A 293 -5.74 10.42 -7.63
C TYR A 293 -4.37 9.87 -7.96
#